data_AF-A0A2P4XRT8-F1
#
_entry.id   AF-A0A2P4XRT8-F1
#
_cell.length_a   1.000
_cell.length_b   1.000
_cell.length_c   1.000
_cell.angle_alpha   90.00
_cell.angle_beta   90.00
_cell.angle_gamma   90.00
#
_symmetry.space_group_name_H-M   'P 1'
#
loop_
_entity.id
_entity.type
_entity.pdbx_description
1 polymer ?
#
loop_
_entity_poly.entity_id
_entity_poly.type
_entity_poly.pdbx_seq_one_letter_code
_entity_poly.pdbx_strand_id
1 'polypeptide(L)'
;MDEDEFELICSLDAFPDSSPQLSVSEETFNVIKRQLLHRQFRSALRLHRQEKTLKKYVARFDASETMCHIARSVAFSPCMMARLLLDAKYGWSKTTISNFFKEAMKDESEIETDTNRRGLSEDEFGRVMREIRECIDEDVHCSPLADRIRHNLGLEYEYLLLETLRNRQLVFESEDMLREKGLSKTPDVRLLLPIGIKDPNSGQLHVVNWIDSKAMFGDRHTHETENANQLQGYVNRYGPGMVIYWFGHVARLSSDSDILIADAFPREISLPGAFDPLASVKRLKEGDEVKLQPANVHTEFDEDWNPITTCEM
;
A
#
# COMPACT_ATOMS: atom_id res chain seq x y z
N MET A 1 8.04 -0.87 -17.57
CA MET A 1 7.08 -1.44 -18.57
C MET A 1 6.68 -0.36 -19.57
N ASP A 2 6.50 -0.69 -20.84
CA ASP A 2 5.99 0.27 -21.83
C ASP A 2 4.47 0.50 -21.69
N GLU A 3 3.92 1.49 -22.41
CA GLU A 3 2.49 1.81 -22.33
C GLU A 3 1.62 0.72 -22.98
N ASP A 4 2.06 0.12 -24.08
CA ASP A 4 1.30 -0.90 -24.82
C ASP A 4 1.13 -2.18 -23.99
N GLU A 5 2.17 -2.61 -23.29
CA GLU A 5 2.12 -3.75 -22.37
C GLU A 5 1.25 -3.44 -21.15
N PHE A 6 1.30 -2.22 -20.62
CA PHE A 6 0.40 -1.83 -19.54
C PHE A 6 -1.06 -1.87 -19.98
N GLU A 7 -1.38 -1.39 -21.18
CA GLU A 7 -2.73 -1.46 -21.75
C GLU A 7 -3.18 -2.91 -21.98
N LEU A 8 -2.29 -3.76 -22.48
CA LEU A 8 -2.52 -5.19 -22.61
C LEU A 8 -2.85 -5.81 -21.24
N ILE A 9 -2.03 -5.56 -20.22
CA ILE A 9 -2.30 -6.02 -18.85
C ILE A 9 -3.66 -5.52 -18.41
N CYS A 10 -4.01 -4.25 -18.62
CA CYS A 10 -5.32 -3.69 -18.25
C CYS A 10 -6.48 -4.47 -18.88
N SER A 11 -6.33 -4.99 -20.10
CA SER A 11 -7.35 -5.74 -20.85
C SER A 11 -7.53 -7.21 -20.43
N LEU A 12 -6.52 -7.84 -19.81
CA LEU A 12 -6.55 -9.27 -19.47
C LEU A 12 -7.35 -9.56 -18.20
N ASP A 13 -8.11 -10.65 -18.12
CA ASP A 13 -8.83 -10.99 -16.87
C ASP A 13 -7.95 -11.73 -15.86
N ALA A 14 -6.96 -12.48 -16.34
CA ALA A 14 -6.05 -13.30 -15.53
C ALA A 14 -4.62 -13.27 -16.09
N PHE A 15 -3.65 -13.69 -15.28
CA PHE A 15 -2.27 -13.81 -15.73
C PHE A 15 -2.17 -14.90 -16.83
N PRO A 16 -1.52 -14.63 -17.96
CA PRO A 16 -1.46 -15.57 -19.07
C PRO A 16 -0.49 -16.74 -18.79
N ASP A 17 -0.97 -17.98 -18.88
CA ASP A 17 -0.15 -19.18 -18.65
C ASP A 17 0.90 -19.44 -19.75
N SER A 18 0.70 -18.92 -20.97
CA SER A 18 1.55 -19.27 -22.13
C SER A 18 1.72 -18.15 -23.16
N SER A 19 0.70 -17.36 -23.45
CA SER A 19 0.77 -16.22 -24.36
C SER A 19 -0.36 -15.23 -24.04
N PRO A 20 -0.12 -13.91 -24.08
CA PRO A 20 1.15 -13.23 -24.34
C PRO A 20 2.16 -13.41 -23.19
N GLN A 21 3.45 -13.46 -23.49
CA GLN A 21 4.48 -13.38 -22.44
C GLN A 21 4.60 -11.94 -21.97
N LEU A 22 4.33 -11.72 -20.69
CA LEU A 22 4.50 -10.44 -20.02
C LEU A 22 5.92 -10.33 -19.45
N SER A 23 6.47 -9.12 -19.46
CA SER A 23 7.74 -8.75 -18.84
C SER A 23 7.65 -8.70 -17.30
N VAL A 24 6.43 -8.58 -16.77
CA VAL A 24 6.16 -8.49 -15.34
C VAL A 24 5.88 -9.86 -14.71
N SER A 25 6.14 -9.99 -13.41
CA SER A 25 5.76 -11.18 -12.64
C SER A 25 4.24 -11.26 -12.44
N GLU A 26 3.75 -12.45 -12.10
CA GLU A 26 2.35 -12.66 -11.68
C GLU A 26 1.98 -11.78 -10.48
N GLU A 27 2.92 -11.58 -9.56
CA GLU A 27 2.73 -10.69 -8.41
C GLU A 27 2.48 -9.24 -8.85
N THR A 28 3.34 -8.68 -9.71
CA THR A 28 3.15 -7.33 -10.25
C THR A 28 1.84 -7.21 -11.03
N PHE A 29 1.49 -8.23 -11.83
CA PHE A 29 0.20 -8.27 -12.54
C PHE A 29 -0.98 -8.17 -11.56
N ASN A 30 -0.97 -8.97 -10.49
CA ASN A 30 -2.02 -8.96 -9.49
C ASN A 30 -2.10 -7.61 -8.73
N VAL A 31 -0.96 -6.97 -8.45
CA VAL A 31 -0.89 -5.63 -7.87
C VAL A 31 -1.55 -4.59 -8.80
N ILE A 32 -1.20 -4.61 -10.10
CA ILE A 32 -1.80 -3.73 -11.12
C ILE A 32 -3.32 -3.95 -11.17
N LYS A 33 -3.78 -5.20 -11.26
CA LYS A 33 -5.21 -5.53 -11.32
C LYS A 33 -5.98 -5.06 -10.10
N ARG A 34 -5.42 -5.28 -8.92
CA ARG A 34 -6.01 -4.81 -7.66
C ARG A 34 -6.14 -3.29 -7.62
N GLN A 35 -5.11 -2.56 -8.07
CA GLN A 35 -5.15 -1.10 -8.14
C GLN A 35 -6.24 -0.59 -9.11
N LEU A 36 -6.32 -1.19 -10.31
CA LEU A 36 -7.32 -0.82 -11.31
C LEU A 36 -8.75 -1.06 -10.82
N LEU A 37 -9.03 -2.24 -10.27
CA LEU A 37 -10.36 -2.57 -9.75
C LEU A 37 -10.75 -1.67 -8.57
N HIS A 38 -9.83 -1.46 -7.63
CA HIS A 38 -10.06 -0.54 -6.51
C HIS A 38 -10.34 0.90 -6.98
N ARG A 39 -9.63 1.38 -8.01
CA ARG A 39 -9.89 2.68 -8.65
C ARG A 39 -11.26 2.72 -9.31
N GLN A 40 -11.64 1.68 -10.05
CA GLN A 40 -12.97 1.57 -10.67
C GLN A 40 -14.08 1.64 -9.62
N PHE A 41 -13.99 0.87 -8.53
CA PHE A 41 -14.96 0.93 -7.43
C PHE A 41 -15.02 2.33 -6.79
N ARG A 42 -13.88 2.99 -6.55
CA ARG A 42 -13.88 4.36 -6.04
C ARG A 42 -14.54 5.36 -7.00
N SER A 43 -14.32 5.22 -8.30
CA SER A 43 -14.95 6.08 -9.30
C SER A 43 -16.48 5.86 -9.36
N ALA A 44 -16.93 4.62 -9.23
CA ALA A 44 -18.35 4.26 -9.23
C ALA A 44 -19.06 4.62 -7.91
N LEU A 45 -18.33 4.78 -6.81
CA LEU A 45 -18.90 5.02 -5.47
C LEU A 45 -19.94 6.16 -5.44
N ARG A 46 -19.70 7.26 -6.18
CA ARG A 46 -20.64 8.39 -6.25
C ARG A 46 -21.99 7.98 -6.86
N LEU A 47 -22.01 7.09 -7.84
CA LEU A 47 -23.23 6.58 -8.48
C LEU A 47 -24.05 5.75 -7.49
N HIS A 48 -23.38 4.86 -6.74
CA HIS A 48 -24.04 4.00 -5.75
C HIS A 48 -24.51 4.77 -4.51
N ARG A 49 -23.88 5.90 -4.17
CA ARG A 49 -24.29 6.79 -3.07
C ARG A 49 -25.51 7.67 -3.41
N GLN A 50 -25.96 7.75 -4.66
CA GLN A 50 -27.12 8.56 -5.01
C GLN A 50 -28.38 8.06 -4.29
N GLU A 51 -29.19 8.98 -3.75
CA GLU A 51 -30.36 8.65 -2.93
C GLU A 51 -31.35 7.71 -3.66
N LYS A 52 -31.62 7.97 -4.94
CA LYS A 52 -32.50 7.11 -5.77
C LYS A 52 -31.99 5.68 -5.88
N THR A 53 -30.68 5.52 -5.98
CA THR A 53 -30.01 4.23 -6.12
C THR A 53 -29.98 3.49 -4.77
N LEU A 54 -29.63 4.20 -3.69
CA LEU A 54 -29.64 3.65 -2.32
C LEU A 54 -31.03 3.14 -1.92
N LYS A 55 -32.10 3.91 -2.20
CA LYS A 55 -33.48 3.46 -1.92
C LYS A 55 -33.82 2.13 -2.59
N LYS A 56 -33.31 1.88 -3.80
CA LYS A 56 -33.48 0.58 -4.48
C LYS A 56 -32.72 -0.54 -3.79
N TYR A 57 -31.49 -0.29 -3.34
CA TYR A 57 -30.70 -1.29 -2.63
C TYR A 57 -31.29 -1.62 -1.25
N VAL A 58 -31.77 -0.61 -0.52
CA VAL A 58 -32.45 -0.82 0.77
C VAL A 58 -33.72 -1.66 0.57
N ALA A 59 -34.54 -1.36 -0.45
CA ALA A 59 -35.73 -2.16 -0.74
C ALA A 59 -35.42 -3.63 -1.09
N ARG A 60 -34.31 -3.88 -1.82
CA ARG A 60 -33.83 -5.24 -2.11
C ARG A 60 -33.34 -5.95 -0.85
N PHE A 61 -32.60 -5.24 0.00
CA PHE A 61 -32.11 -5.77 1.27
C PHE A 61 -33.25 -6.08 2.26
N ASP A 62 -34.31 -5.26 2.27
CA ASP A 62 -35.54 -5.49 3.01
C ASP A 62 -36.32 -6.71 2.49
N ALA A 63 -36.25 -6.98 1.18
CA ALA A 63 -36.76 -8.20 0.55
C ALA A 63 -35.86 -9.44 0.78
N SER A 64 -35.01 -9.42 1.81
CA SER A 64 -34.10 -10.50 2.20
C SER A 64 -33.01 -10.86 1.20
N GLU A 65 -32.70 -9.97 0.26
CA GLU A 65 -31.53 -10.12 -0.60
C GLU A 65 -30.24 -9.77 0.17
N THR A 66 -29.15 -10.54 -0.03
CA THR A 66 -27.89 -10.30 0.69
C THR A 66 -27.10 -9.13 0.14
N MET A 67 -26.30 -8.48 0.98
CA MET A 67 -25.41 -7.37 0.59
C MET A 67 -24.43 -7.80 -0.53
N CYS A 68 -23.90 -9.03 -0.45
CA CYS A 68 -23.04 -9.61 -1.49
C CYS A 68 -23.76 -9.75 -2.83
N HIS A 69 -25.01 -10.26 -2.85
CA HIS A 69 -25.75 -10.44 -4.09
C HIS A 69 -26.09 -9.09 -4.73
N ILE A 70 -26.50 -8.11 -3.93
CA ILE A 70 -26.75 -6.74 -4.39
C ILE A 70 -25.47 -6.17 -5.03
N ALA A 71 -24.32 -6.29 -4.36
CA ALA A 71 -23.03 -5.80 -4.85
C ALA A 71 -22.61 -6.45 -6.18
N ARG A 72 -22.67 -7.79 -6.27
CA ARG A 72 -22.36 -8.54 -7.49
C ARG A 72 -23.27 -8.17 -8.66
N SER A 73 -24.58 -7.96 -8.41
CA SER A 73 -25.55 -7.61 -9.45
C SER A 73 -25.26 -6.27 -10.15
N VAL A 74 -24.45 -5.41 -9.54
CA VAL A 74 -24.05 -4.11 -10.09
C VAL A 74 -22.54 -3.97 -10.28
N ALA A 75 -21.80 -5.09 -10.27
CA ALA A 75 -20.34 -5.15 -10.39
C ALA A 75 -19.63 -4.16 -9.44
N PHE A 76 -19.99 -4.19 -8.16
CA PHE A 76 -19.44 -3.31 -7.12
C PHE A 76 -18.85 -4.10 -5.95
N SER A 77 -17.96 -3.47 -5.17
CA SER A 77 -17.33 -4.09 -4.01
C SER A 77 -18.37 -4.45 -2.93
N PRO A 78 -18.39 -5.71 -2.44
CA PRO A 78 -19.26 -6.14 -1.35
C PRO A 78 -19.09 -5.31 -0.07
N CYS A 79 -17.84 -5.05 0.37
CA CYS A 79 -17.60 -4.26 1.57
C CYS A 79 -18.02 -2.79 1.40
N MET A 80 -17.79 -2.20 0.22
CA MET A 80 -18.24 -0.83 -0.05
C MET A 80 -19.77 -0.74 -0.13
N MET A 81 -20.43 -1.74 -0.72
CA MET A 81 -21.89 -1.85 -0.75
C MET A 81 -22.47 -1.97 0.66
N ALA A 82 -21.92 -2.87 1.48
CA ALA A 82 -22.34 -3.05 2.86
C ALA A 82 -22.25 -1.74 3.65
N ARG A 83 -21.13 -1.00 3.52
CA ARG A 83 -20.98 0.33 4.16
C ARG A 83 -22.06 1.32 3.72
N LEU A 84 -22.40 1.36 2.43
CA LEU A 84 -23.46 2.24 1.91
C LEU A 84 -24.85 1.83 2.42
N LEU A 85 -25.14 0.52 2.46
CA LEU A 85 -26.42 -0.01 2.91
C LEU A 85 -26.63 0.22 4.41
N LEU A 86 -25.61 0.02 5.24
CA LEU A 86 -25.69 0.24 6.68
C LEU A 86 -25.92 1.72 7.03
N ASP A 87 -25.24 2.62 6.33
CA ASP A 87 -25.47 4.06 6.42
C ASP A 87 -26.91 4.41 6.00
N ALA A 88 -27.34 3.94 4.82
CA ALA A 88 -28.66 4.28 4.27
C ALA A 88 -29.85 3.69 5.06
N LYS A 89 -29.72 2.46 5.57
CA LYS A 89 -30.81 1.75 6.27
C LYS A 89 -30.89 2.12 7.75
N TYR A 90 -29.75 2.20 8.42
CA TYR A 90 -29.70 2.37 9.88
C TYR A 90 -29.23 3.77 10.31
N GLY A 91 -28.79 4.63 9.38
CA GLY A 91 -28.27 5.96 9.70
C GLY A 91 -26.97 5.91 10.49
N TRP A 92 -26.22 4.81 10.40
CA TRP A 92 -25.02 4.60 11.20
C TRP A 92 -23.87 5.49 10.73
N SER A 93 -23.17 6.10 11.70
CA SER A 93 -21.97 6.87 11.41
C SER A 93 -20.85 5.99 10.82
N LYS A 94 -19.92 6.60 10.08
CA LYS A 94 -18.73 5.90 9.56
C LYS A 94 -17.94 5.18 10.66
N THR A 95 -17.84 5.77 11.84
CA THR A 95 -17.15 5.19 12.99
C THR A 95 -17.89 3.96 13.50
N THR A 96 -19.22 4.04 13.62
CA THR A 96 -20.07 2.91 14.03
C THR A 96 -19.92 1.74 13.07
N ILE A 97 -19.98 2.01 11.75
CA ILE A 97 -19.81 0.99 10.71
C ILE A 97 -18.41 0.38 10.80
N SER A 98 -17.35 1.19 10.88
CA SER A 98 -15.98 0.67 10.98
C SER A 98 -15.75 -0.18 12.24
N ASN A 99 -16.33 0.19 13.38
CA ASN A 99 -16.26 -0.64 14.58
C ASN A 99 -17.03 -1.95 14.41
N PHE A 100 -18.15 -1.94 13.70
CA PHE A 100 -18.91 -3.15 13.41
C PHE A 100 -18.16 -4.10 12.45
N PHE A 101 -17.46 -3.57 11.46
CA PHE A 101 -16.54 -4.37 10.63
C PHE A 101 -15.38 -4.96 11.45
N LYS A 102 -14.82 -4.22 12.42
CA LYS A 102 -13.79 -4.74 13.33
C LYS A 102 -14.31 -5.89 14.18
N GLU A 103 -15.54 -5.76 14.68
CA GLU A 103 -16.22 -6.80 15.46
C GLU A 103 -16.50 -8.05 14.62
N ALA A 104 -16.91 -7.88 13.36
CA ALA A 104 -17.14 -8.98 12.43
C ALA A 104 -15.88 -9.80 12.13
N MET A 105 -14.69 -9.19 12.24
CA MET A 105 -13.38 -9.85 12.05
C MET A 105 -12.86 -10.56 13.31
N LYS A 106 -13.49 -10.38 14.48
CA LYS A 106 -13.11 -11.13 15.68
C LYS A 106 -13.65 -12.55 15.60
N ASP A 107 -12.90 -13.48 16.17
CA ASP A 107 -13.33 -14.87 16.29
C ASP A 107 -14.61 -14.96 17.14
N GLU A 108 -15.47 -15.93 16.84
CA GLU A 108 -16.76 -16.09 17.55
C GLU A 108 -16.58 -16.32 19.06
N SER A 109 -15.43 -16.85 19.48
CA SER A 109 -15.07 -17.03 20.89
C SER A 109 -14.74 -15.73 21.64
N GLU A 110 -14.47 -14.64 20.92
CA GLU A 110 -14.10 -13.33 21.48
C GLU A 110 -15.24 -12.32 21.48
N ILE A 111 -16.43 -12.73 21.01
CA ILE A 111 -17.61 -11.87 20.99
C ILE A 111 -18.21 -11.89 22.39
N GLU A 112 -18.01 -10.80 23.11
CA GLU A 112 -18.60 -10.58 24.44
C GLU A 112 -20.13 -10.75 24.38
N THR A 113 -20.69 -11.44 25.38
CA THR A 113 -22.14 -11.68 25.52
C THR A 113 -22.98 -10.41 25.64
N ASP A 114 -22.35 -9.27 25.98
CA ASP A 114 -22.98 -7.95 26.09
C ASP A 114 -22.62 -7.05 24.89
N THR A 115 -22.68 -7.62 23.69
CA THR A 115 -22.36 -6.89 22.45
C THR A 115 -23.40 -5.81 22.20
N ASN A 116 -22.96 -4.57 22.02
CA ASN A 116 -23.85 -3.46 21.71
C ASN A 116 -24.56 -3.73 20.37
N ARG A 117 -25.85 -4.09 20.44
CA ARG A 117 -26.69 -4.42 19.29
C ARG A 117 -27.06 -3.21 18.42
N ARG A 118 -26.60 -1.99 18.78
CA ARG A 118 -26.75 -0.74 18.00
C ARG A 118 -28.20 -0.45 17.60
N GLY A 119 -29.16 -0.84 18.44
CA GLY A 119 -30.59 -0.66 18.21
C GLY A 119 -31.24 -1.72 17.30
N LEU A 120 -30.53 -2.79 16.93
CA LEU A 120 -31.08 -3.91 16.16
C LEU A 120 -31.74 -4.96 17.06
N SER A 121 -32.73 -5.66 16.51
CA SER A 121 -33.21 -6.92 17.09
C SER A 121 -32.13 -8.01 17.02
N GLU A 122 -32.28 -9.08 17.81
CA GLU A 122 -31.31 -10.17 17.85
C GLU A 122 -31.15 -10.86 16.48
N ASP A 123 -32.27 -11.12 15.81
CA ASP A 123 -32.31 -11.74 14.48
C ASP A 123 -31.68 -10.83 13.41
N GLU A 124 -31.97 -9.52 13.45
CA GLU A 124 -31.39 -8.55 12.52
C GLU A 124 -29.89 -8.38 12.75
N PHE A 125 -29.45 -8.30 14.01
CA PHE A 125 -28.05 -8.21 14.35
C PHE A 125 -27.28 -9.43 13.84
N GLY A 126 -27.79 -10.64 14.11
CA GLY A 126 -27.19 -11.89 13.64
C GLY A 126 -27.15 -11.99 12.12
N ARG A 127 -28.21 -11.55 11.43
CA ARG A 127 -28.24 -11.48 9.96
C ARG A 127 -27.18 -10.52 9.42
N VAL A 128 -27.16 -9.28 9.90
CA VAL A 128 -26.26 -8.24 9.40
C VAL A 128 -24.80 -8.60 9.69
N MET A 129 -24.50 -9.17 10.87
CA MET A 129 -23.16 -9.64 11.22
C MET A 129 -22.68 -10.74 10.26
N ARG A 130 -23.52 -11.74 9.99
CA ARG A 130 -23.21 -12.81 9.04
C ARG A 130 -22.97 -12.27 7.63
N GLU A 131 -23.83 -11.37 7.15
CA GLU A 131 -23.68 -10.79 5.81
C GLU A 131 -22.43 -9.92 5.67
N ILE A 132 -22.00 -9.22 6.74
CA ILE A 132 -20.74 -8.48 6.71
C ILE A 132 -19.53 -9.41 6.66
N ARG A 133 -19.54 -10.52 7.43
CA ARG A 133 -18.48 -11.53 7.34
C ARG A 133 -18.36 -12.07 5.91
N GLU A 134 -19.49 -12.44 5.31
CA GLU A 134 -19.54 -12.86 3.91
C GLU A 134 -18.99 -11.77 2.97
N CYS A 135 -19.33 -10.49 3.20
CA CYS A 135 -18.76 -9.38 2.42
C CYS A 135 -17.25 -9.24 2.59
N ILE A 136 -16.71 -9.47 3.79
CA ILE A 136 -15.28 -9.40 4.08
C ILE A 136 -14.53 -10.53 3.38
N ASP A 137 -15.06 -11.75 3.46
CA ASP A 137 -14.45 -12.95 2.87
C ASP A 137 -14.43 -12.89 1.34
N GLU A 138 -15.50 -12.37 0.73
CA GLU A 138 -15.64 -12.28 -0.73
C GLU A 138 -14.92 -11.07 -1.36
N ASP A 139 -14.67 -10.01 -0.60
CA ASP A 139 -14.11 -8.77 -1.14
C ASP A 139 -12.57 -8.73 -1.07
N VAL A 140 -11.95 -9.27 -2.11
CA VAL A 140 -10.47 -9.34 -2.24
C VAL A 140 -9.81 -7.96 -2.37
N HIS A 141 -10.55 -6.93 -2.77
CA HIS A 141 -9.98 -5.63 -3.17
C HIS A 141 -10.21 -4.52 -2.14
N CYS A 142 -11.38 -4.47 -1.51
CA CYS A 142 -11.84 -3.36 -0.67
C CYS A 142 -12.29 -3.80 0.74
N SER A 143 -11.99 -5.03 1.15
CA SER A 143 -12.20 -5.49 2.53
C SER A 143 -11.20 -4.89 3.51
N PRO A 144 -11.50 -4.90 4.81
CA PRO A 144 -10.51 -4.57 5.83
C PRO A 144 -9.28 -5.49 5.81
N LEU A 145 -9.44 -6.75 5.39
CA LEU A 145 -8.32 -7.68 5.18
C LEU A 145 -7.43 -7.22 4.02
N ALA A 146 -8.05 -6.78 2.93
CA ALA A 146 -7.36 -6.19 1.80
C ALA A 146 -6.59 -4.91 2.18
N ASP A 147 -7.21 -4.05 3.00
CA ASP A 147 -6.59 -2.85 3.56
C ASP A 147 -5.38 -3.21 4.43
N ARG A 148 -5.50 -4.21 5.30
CA ARG A 148 -4.41 -4.68 6.18
C ARG A 148 -3.23 -5.23 5.38
N ILE A 149 -3.47 -6.02 4.35
CA ILE A 149 -2.41 -6.53 3.45
C ILE A 149 -1.67 -5.35 2.80
N ARG A 150 -2.38 -4.37 2.25
CA ARG A 150 -1.73 -3.21 1.60
C ARG A 150 -0.92 -2.37 2.59
N HIS A 151 -1.44 -2.18 3.81
CA HIS A 151 -0.74 -1.45 4.84
C HIS A 151 0.56 -2.15 5.25
N ASN A 152 0.50 -3.45 5.54
CA ASN A 152 1.68 -4.25 5.91
C ASN A 152 2.71 -4.28 4.78
N LEU A 153 2.27 -4.43 3.53
CA LEU A 153 3.15 -4.39 2.37
C LEU A 153 3.88 -3.03 2.27
N GLY A 154 3.18 -1.93 2.55
CA GLY A 154 3.80 -0.60 2.66
C GLY A 154 4.91 -0.56 3.70
N LEU A 155 4.62 -1.01 4.92
CA LEU A 155 5.59 -1.07 6.03
C LEU A 155 6.79 -1.96 5.71
N GLU A 156 6.59 -3.11 5.07
CA GLU A 156 7.67 -4.04 4.69
C GLU A 156 8.64 -3.39 3.69
N TYR A 157 8.12 -2.68 2.69
CA TYR A 157 8.95 -2.02 1.68
C TYR A 157 9.61 -0.73 2.20
N GLU A 158 8.96 -0.01 3.11
CA GLU A 158 9.60 1.07 3.87
C GLU A 158 10.75 0.52 4.72
N TYR A 159 10.54 -0.57 5.45
CA TYR A 159 11.60 -1.23 6.21
C TYR A 159 12.75 -1.67 5.31
N LEU A 160 12.47 -2.27 4.15
CA LEU A 160 13.47 -2.65 3.15
C LEU A 160 14.31 -1.44 2.69
N LEU A 161 13.68 -0.29 2.46
CA LEU A 161 14.36 0.95 2.13
C LEU A 161 15.29 1.39 3.27
N LEU A 162 14.79 1.45 4.50
CA LEU A 162 15.56 1.87 5.67
C LEU A 162 16.77 0.96 5.90
N GLU A 163 16.60 -0.36 5.82
CA GLU A 163 17.69 -1.33 5.91
C GLU A 163 18.69 -1.17 4.76
N THR A 164 18.22 -0.93 3.53
CA THR A 164 19.11 -0.67 2.39
C THR A 164 19.99 0.55 2.63
N LEU A 165 19.43 1.64 3.18
CA LEU A 165 20.19 2.85 3.50
C LEU A 165 21.20 2.63 4.63
N ARG A 166 20.80 1.91 5.69
CA ARG A 166 21.66 1.53 6.82
C ARG A 166 22.85 0.68 6.35
N ASN A 167 22.58 -0.34 5.53
CA ASN A 167 23.61 -1.21 4.96
C ASN A 167 24.59 -0.46 4.04
N ARG A 168 24.12 0.62 3.41
CA ARG A 168 24.95 1.53 2.62
C ARG A 168 25.60 2.65 3.44
N GLN A 169 25.41 2.66 4.77
CA GLN A 169 25.91 3.68 5.69
C GLN A 169 25.52 5.11 5.27
N LEU A 170 24.34 5.26 4.68
CA LEU A 170 23.78 6.56 4.35
C LEU A 170 23.12 7.16 5.58
N VAL A 171 23.31 8.46 5.78
CA VAL A 171 22.74 9.17 6.92
C VAL A 171 21.43 9.82 6.50
N PHE A 172 20.36 9.51 7.23
CA PHE A 172 19.01 9.95 6.92
C PHE A 172 18.15 10.16 8.17
N GLU A 173 17.01 10.80 7.99
CA GLU A 173 15.92 10.89 8.96
C GLU A 173 14.73 10.11 8.42
N SER A 174 14.17 9.20 9.23
CA SER A 174 12.94 8.49 8.89
C SER A 174 11.72 9.37 9.03
N GLU A 175 10.59 8.94 8.47
CA GLU A 175 9.32 9.64 8.60
C GLU A 175 8.95 9.95 10.06
N ASP A 176 9.12 8.98 10.96
CA ASP A 176 8.81 9.14 12.39
C ASP A 176 9.66 10.25 13.03
N MET A 177 10.96 10.30 12.72
CA MET A 177 11.84 11.38 13.20
C MET A 177 11.40 12.76 12.66
N LEU A 178 10.92 12.81 11.42
CA LEU A 178 10.40 14.05 10.83
C LEU A 178 9.08 14.48 11.48
N ARG A 179 8.21 13.52 11.80
CA ARG A 179 6.92 13.74 12.50
C ARG A 179 7.14 14.20 13.94
N GLU A 180 8.09 13.62 14.67
CA GLU A 180 8.50 14.07 16.00
C GLU A 180 8.99 15.52 16.02
N LYS A 181 9.64 15.96 14.93
CA LYS A 181 10.05 17.36 14.73
C LYS A 181 8.90 18.31 14.37
N GLY A 182 7.66 17.81 14.27
CA GLY A 182 6.47 18.60 13.97
C GLY A 182 6.29 18.94 12.50
N LEU A 183 6.89 18.19 11.57
CA LEU A 183 6.74 18.42 10.13
C LEU A 183 5.44 17.79 9.61
N SER A 184 4.68 18.53 8.80
CA SER A 184 3.33 18.12 8.34
C SER A 184 3.27 17.42 6.97
N LYS A 185 4.40 17.38 6.26
CA LYS A 185 4.57 16.70 4.97
C LYS A 185 5.96 16.07 4.94
N THR A 186 5.99 14.78 5.22
CA THR A 186 7.21 14.00 5.45
C THR A 186 7.33 12.93 4.37
N PRO A 187 8.42 12.89 3.60
CA PRO A 187 8.75 11.71 2.83
C PRO A 187 9.13 10.57 3.80
N ASP A 188 9.10 9.32 3.33
CA ASP A 188 9.49 8.18 4.14
C ASP A 188 10.95 8.29 4.63
N VAL A 189 11.79 8.91 3.80
CA VAL A 189 13.19 9.20 4.09
C VAL A 189 13.56 10.61 3.65
N ARG A 190 14.20 11.37 4.55
CA ARG A 190 14.98 12.56 4.20
C ARG A 190 16.47 12.29 4.36
N LEU A 191 17.24 12.42 3.29
CA LEU A 191 18.68 12.23 3.34
C LEU A 191 19.35 13.46 3.98
N LEU A 192 20.28 13.23 4.90
CA LEU A 192 21.10 14.31 5.48
C LEU A 192 22.23 14.72 4.55
N LEU A 193 22.67 13.80 3.70
CA LEU A 193 23.61 14.05 2.61
C LEU A 193 22.94 13.64 1.30
N PRO A 194 22.79 14.55 0.32
CA PRO A 194 22.18 14.20 -0.95
C PRO A 194 23.02 13.15 -1.69
N ILE A 195 22.34 12.28 -2.43
CA ILE A 195 22.98 11.30 -3.29
C ILE A 195 22.80 11.70 -4.76
N GLY A 196 23.80 11.43 -5.59
CA GLY A 196 23.73 11.58 -7.03
C GLY A 196 23.51 10.23 -7.71
N ILE A 197 22.47 10.11 -8.52
CA ILE A 197 22.12 8.91 -9.28
C ILE A 197 22.21 9.24 -10.76
N LYS A 198 22.97 8.45 -11.52
CA LYS A 198 23.10 8.64 -12.96
C LYS A 198 22.05 7.80 -13.67
N ASP A 199 21.24 8.43 -14.51
CA ASP A 199 20.31 7.73 -15.40
C ASP A 199 21.14 6.89 -16.41
N PRO A 200 20.96 5.56 -16.46
CA PRO A 200 21.68 4.70 -17.39
C PRO A 200 21.46 5.04 -18.86
N ASN A 201 20.28 5.56 -19.22
CA ASN A 201 19.88 5.81 -20.60
C ASN A 201 20.33 7.19 -21.08
N SER A 202 20.07 8.24 -20.29
CA SER A 202 20.40 9.62 -20.67
C SER A 202 21.80 10.05 -20.20
N GLY A 203 22.36 9.36 -19.20
CA GLY A 203 23.58 9.76 -18.52
C GLY A 203 23.42 10.98 -17.60
N GLN A 204 22.20 11.51 -17.44
CA GLN A 204 21.90 12.65 -16.59
C GLN A 204 22.11 12.30 -15.12
N LEU A 205 22.71 13.22 -14.36
CA LEU A 205 22.84 13.10 -12.92
C LEU A 205 21.60 13.69 -12.23
N HIS A 206 20.87 12.88 -11.50
CA HIS A 206 19.79 13.29 -10.62
C HIS A 206 20.30 13.41 -9.19
N VAL A 207 20.06 14.56 -8.57
CA VAL A 207 20.34 14.77 -7.14
C VAL A 207 19.10 14.35 -6.37
N VAL A 208 19.27 13.57 -5.31
CA VAL A 208 18.17 13.06 -4.49
C VAL A 208 18.40 13.47 -3.04
N ASN A 209 17.46 14.24 -2.49
CA ASN A 209 17.46 14.71 -1.10
C ASN A 209 16.44 13.96 -0.23
N TRP A 210 15.45 13.32 -0.83
CA TRP A 210 14.43 12.55 -0.14
C TRP A 210 14.00 11.35 -0.99
N ILE A 211 13.47 10.33 -0.33
CA ILE A 211 12.96 9.11 -0.97
C ILE A 211 11.57 8.81 -0.41
N ASP A 212 10.63 8.54 -1.30
CA ASP A 212 9.26 8.09 -0.97
C ASP A 212 9.07 6.67 -1.53
N SER A 213 8.78 5.73 -0.65
CA SER A 213 8.58 4.31 -0.86
C SER A 213 7.11 4.03 -1.19
N LYS A 214 6.84 3.44 -2.35
CA LYS A 214 5.48 3.12 -2.79
C LYS A 214 5.39 1.64 -3.10
N ALA A 215 4.81 0.86 -2.18
CA ALA A 215 4.51 -0.56 -2.35
C ALA A 215 3.33 -0.80 -3.31
N MET A 216 3.44 -0.26 -4.53
CA MET A 216 2.43 -0.31 -5.58
C MET A 216 3.06 -0.13 -6.94
N PHE A 217 2.30 -0.37 -8.00
CA PHE A 217 2.71 -0.08 -9.37
C PHE A 217 2.48 1.41 -9.70
N GLY A 218 3.48 2.04 -10.31
CA GLY A 218 3.44 3.43 -10.77
C GLY A 218 2.85 3.56 -12.17
N ASP A 219 1.54 3.76 -12.28
CA ASP A 219 0.88 4.15 -13.54
C ASP A 219 0.69 5.68 -13.65
N ARG A 220 0.28 6.14 -14.84
CA ARG A 220 0.07 7.57 -15.13
C ARG A 220 -0.87 8.25 -14.14
N HIS A 221 -2.00 7.61 -13.83
CA HIS A 221 -2.97 8.16 -12.89
C HIS A 221 -2.42 8.17 -11.46
N THR A 222 -1.78 7.09 -11.03
CA THR A 222 -1.21 7.01 -9.68
C THR A 222 -0.09 8.03 -9.47
N HIS A 223 0.81 8.21 -10.43
CA HIS A 223 1.90 9.18 -10.31
C HIS A 223 1.42 10.62 -10.52
N GLU A 224 0.80 10.91 -11.66
CA GLU A 224 0.50 12.28 -12.11
C GLU A 224 -0.80 12.85 -11.51
N THR A 225 -1.66 12.01 -10.91
CA THR A 225 -2.91 12.48 -10.29
C THR A 225 -2.93 12.22 -8.78
N GLU A 226 -2.79 10.97 -8.33
CA GLU A 226 -2.98 10.62 -6.91
C GLU A 226 -1.82 11.12 -6.05
N ASN A 227 -0.57 10.94 -6.50
CA ASN A 227 0.62 11.29 -5.72
C ASN A 227 1.20 12.68 -6.05
N ALA A 228 0.82 13.31 -7.16
CA ALA A 228 1.43 14.55 -7.64
C ALA A 228 1.51 15.65 -6.58
N ASN A 229 0.42 15.93 -5.87
CA ASN A 229 0.40 16.96 -4.82
C ASN A 229 1.29 16.62 -3.62
N GLN A 230 1.41 15.34 -3.28
CA GLN A 230 2.26 14.88 -2.19
C GLN A 230 3.73 15.05 -2.57
N LEU A 231 4.13 14.52 -3.73
CA LEU A 231 5.51 14.56 -4.21
C LEU A 231 5.97 16.01 -4.47
N GLN A 232 5.13 16.85 -5.07
CA GLN A 232 5.43 18.28 -5.22
C GLN A 232 5.62 18.96 -3.86
N GLY A 233 4.83 18.55 -2.86
CA GLY A 233 4.97 19.03 -1.49
C GLY A 233 6.35 18.72 -0.89
N TYR A 234 6.96 17.60 -1.27
CA TYR A 234 8.32 17.25 -0.87
C TYR A 234 9.36 18.03 -1.66
N VAL A 235 9.21 18.13 -2.99
CA VAL A 235 10.10 18.94 -3.84
C VAL A 235 10.22 20.37 -3.32
N ASN A 236 9.09 21.00 -3.02
CA ASN A 236 9.05 22.38 -2.54
C ASN A 236 9.71 22.59 -1.16
N ARG A 237 9.86 21.53 -0.35
CA ARG A 237 10.41 21.60 1.02
C ARG A 237 11.85 21.13 1.12
N TYR A 238 12.19 20.11 0.36
CA TYR A 238 13.43 19.35 0.51
C TYR A 238 14.27 19.33 -0.77
N GLY A 239 13.80 19.97 -1.85
CA GLY A 239 14.46 19.96 -3.16
C GLY A 239 14.19 18.67 -3.94
N PRO A 240 14.97 18.40 -5.00
CA PRO A 240 14.81 17.20 -5.82
C PRO A 240 14.89 15.90 -5.02
N GLY A 241 14.17 14.87 -5.46
CA GLY A 241 14.09 13.59 -4.75
C GLY A 241 13.74 12.42 -5.65
N MET A 242 13.38 11.31 -5.02
CA MET A 242 13.11 10.04 -5.70
C MET A 242 11.85 9.38 -5.15
N VAL A 243 11.06 8.77 -6.03
CA VAL A 243 9.98 7.85 -5.66
C VAL A 243 10.33 6.46 -6.15
N ILE A 244 10.17 5.46 -5.29
CA ILE A 244 10.39 4.04 -5.63
C ILE A 244 9.03 3.35 -5.71
N TYR A 245 8.63 2.91 -6.90
CA TYR A 245 7.47 2.03 -7.11
C TYR A 245 7.93 0.58 -7.16
N TRP A 246 7.83 -0.12 -6.03
CA TRP A 246 8.44 -1.45 -5.85
C TRP A 246 7.90 -2.54 -6.79
N PHE A 247 6.70 -2.36 -7.33
CA PHE A 247 6.15 -3.29 -8.32
C PHE A 247 6.38 -2.85 -9.77
N GLY A 248 7.21 -1.84 -9.98
CA GLY A 248 7.52 -1.28 -11.29
C GLY A 248 6.65 -0.06 -11.64
N HIS A 249 6.96 0.53 -12.78
CA HIS A 249 6.24 1.68 -13.30
C HIS A 249 6.19 1.68 -14.84
N VAL A 250 5.32 2.53 -15.38
CA VAL A 250 5.28 2.83 -16.82
C VAL A 250 6.50 3.69 -17.18
N ALA A 251 7.15 3.40 -18.31
CA ALA A 251 8.43 4.02 -18.68
C ALA A 251 8.33 5.53 -19.00
N ARG A 252 7.14 6.04 -19.38
CA ARG A 252 6.91 7.42 -19.82
C ARG A 252 5.96 8.19 -18.89
N LEU A 253 6.18 8.08 -17.59
CA LEU A 253 5.54 8.96 -16.64
C LEU A 253 6.12 10.37 -16.79
N SER A 254 5.26 11.38 -16.74
CA SER A 254 5.66 12.78 -16.68
C SER A 254 6.36 13.03 -15.35
N SER A 255 7.68 12.82 -15.32
CA SER A 255 8.52 13.25 -14.20
C SER A 255 8.67 14.77 -14.29
N ASP A 256 8.27 15.48 -13.24
CA ASP A 256 8.93 16.76 -12.95
C ASP A 256 10.45 16.48 -12.94
N SER A 257 11.28 17.36 -13.51
CA SER A 257 12.73 17.11 -13.62
C SER A 257 13.39 16.88 -12.25
N ASP A 258 12.71 17.30 -11.20
CA ASP A 258 13.13 17.19 -9.81
C ASP A 258 12.72 15.88 -9.12
N ILE A 259 11.96 14.99 -9.77
CA ILE A 259 11.54 13.69 -9.21
C ILE A 259 12.05 12.56 -10.08
N LEU A 260 13.04 11.83 -9.57
CA LEU A 260 13.47 10.56 -10.15
C LEU A 260 12.45 9.46 -9.82
N ILE A 261 12.01 8.72 -10.83
CA ILE A 261 11.14 7.56 -10.66
C ILE A 261 11.99 6.30 -10.82
N ALA A 262 11.91 5.40 -9.85
CA ALA A 262 12.62 4.12 -9.86
C ALA A 262 11.69 2.98 -9.45
N ASP A 263 12.11 1.74 -9.73
CA ASP A 263 11.44 0.51 -9.29
C ASP A 263 12.21 -0.24 -8.19
N ALA A 264 13.44 0.18 -7.91
CA ALA A 264 14.26 -0.31 -6.81
C ALA A 264 15.25 0.78 -6.38
N PHE A 265 15.87 0.60 -5.20
CA PHE A 265 16.97 1.48 -4.79
C PHE A 265 18.18 1.33 -5.75
N PRO A 266 18.71 2.43 -6.33
CA PRO A 266 19.78 2.35 -7.33
C PRO A 266 21.05 1.66 -6.80
N ARG A 267 21.61 0.77 -7.63
CA ARG A 267 22.83 0.05 -7.27
C ARG A 267 24.02 0.99 -7.17
N GLU A 268 24.18 1.84 -8.16
CA GLU A 268 25.25 2.83 -8.25
C GLU A 268 24.74 4.18 -7.76
N ILE A 269 25.41 4.71 -6.74
CA ILE A 269 25.17 6.05 -6.19
C ILE A 269 26.51 6.77 -6.06
N SER A 270 26.46 8.09 -6.16
CA SER A 270 27.60 8.97 -5.91
C SER A 270 27.29 9.85 -4.71
N LEU A 271 28.29 10.13 -3.89
CA LEU A 271 28.19 11.07 -2.79
C LEU A 271 29.04 12.31 -3.06
N PRO A 272 28.67 13.46 -2.47
CA PRO A 272 29.46 14.69 -2.57
C PRO A 272 30.93 14.45 -2.24
N GLY A 273 31.82 15.00 -3.06
CA GLY A 273 33.27 14.88 -2.87
C GLY A 273 33.86 13.49 -3.14
N ALA A 274 33.14 12.61 -3.85
CA ALA A 274 33.56 11.22 -4.10
C ALA A 274 33.81 10.43 -2.80
N PHE A 275 33.11 10.79 -1.74
CA PHE A 275 33.12 10.05 -0.49
C PHE A 275 32.51 8.66 -0.71
N ASP A 276 33.20 7.61 -0.25
CA ASP A 276 32.67 6.24 -0.22
C ASP A 276 32.63 5.77 1.23
N PRO A 277 31.46 5.75 1.89
CA PRO A 277 31.35 5.32 3.28
C PRO A 277 31.72 3.84 3.43
N LEU A 278 31.57 3.05 2.36
CA LEU A 278 31.92 1.64 2.34
C LEU A 278 33.38 1.38 1.98
N ALA A 279 34.22 2.42 1.79
CA ALA A 279 35.64 2.24 1.47
C ALA A 279 36.41 1.43 2.52
N SER A 280 35.99 1.52 3.78
CA SER A 280 36.55 0.75 4.90
C SER A 280 35.95 -0.66 5.03
N VAL A 281 34.82 -0.93 4.36
CA VAL A 281 34.12 -2.22 4.42
C VAL A 281 34.77 -3.20 3.46
N LYS A 282 35.27 -4.32 4.01
CA LYS A 282 35.88 -5.38 3.21
C LYS A 282 34.80 -6.08 2.37
N ARG A 283 34.79 -5.82 1.06
CA ARG A 283 33.92 -6.55 0.12
C ARG A 283 34.39 -8.00 0.00
N LEU A 284 33.47 -8.93 0.24
CA LEU A 284 33.70 -10.36 0.00
C LEU A 284 33.87 -10.60 -1.50
N LYS A 285 34.86 -11.42 -1.87
CA LYS A 285 35.12 -11.87 -3.24
C LYS A 285 34.68 -13.31 -3.40
N GLU A 286 34.45 -13.71 -4.64
CA GLU A 286 34.19 -15.09 -4.97
C GLU A 286 35.38 -15.97 -4.51
N GLY A 287 35.10 -16.97 -3.67
CA GLY A 287 36.10 -17.82 -3.03
C GLY A 287 36.49 -17.40 -1.60
N ASP A 288 35.96 -16.30 -1.07
CA ASP A 288 36.18 -15.93 0.33
C ASP A 288 35.47 -16.91 1.28
N GLU A 289 36.18 -17.42 2.28
CA GLU A 289 35.60 -18.24 3.34
C GLU A 289 34.85 -17.38 4.35
N VAL A 290 33.52 -17.49 4.35
CA VAL A 290 32.66 -16.87 5.36
C VAL A 290 32.41 -17.87 6.48
N LYS A 291 32.86 -17.55 7.69
CA LYS A 291 32.48 -18.30 8.89
C LYS A 291 31.19 -17.72 9.45
N LEU A 292 30.07 -18.38 9.16
CA LEU A 292 28.80 -18.08 9.81
C LEU A 292 28.87 -18.54 11.26
N GLN A 293 28.51 -17.65 12.19
CA GLN A 293 28.29 -18.01 13.58
C GLN A 293 26.78 -17.89 13.87
N PRO A 294 26.21 -18.76 14.70
CA PRO A 294 24.85 -18.57 15.19
C PRO A 294 24.77 -17.21 15.86
N ALA A 295 23.91 -16.34 15.37
CA ALA A 295 23.61 -15.09 16.04
C ALA A 295 22.89 -15.40 17.36
N ASN A 296 23.34 -14.80 18.46
CA ASN A 296 22.59 -14.84 19.72
C ASN A 296 21.41 -13.89 19.59
N VAL A 297 20.33 -14.42 19.03
CA VAL A 297 19.08 -13.69 18.81
C VAL A 297 18.16 -13.98 19.98
N HIS A 298 17.76 -12.93 20.69
CA HIS A 298 16.74 -12.99 21.73
C HIS A 298 15.54 -12.13 21.31
N THR A 299 14.34 -12.71 21.30
CA THR A 299 13.12 -11.95 21.04
C THR A 299 12.34 -11.83 22.35
N GLU A 300 12.25 -10.61 22.86
CA GLU A 300 11.38 -10.24 23.97
C GLU A 300 10.13 -9.54 23.42
N PHE A 301 9.14 -9.34 24.28
CA PHE A 301 7.97 -8.52 23.97
C PHE A 301 7.97 -7.32 24.90
N ASP A 302 7.75 -6.13 24.36
CA ASP A 302 7.60 -4.92 25.17
C ASP A 302 6.27 -4.89 25.94
N GLU A 303 6.04 -3.83 26.71
CA GLU A 303 4.82 -3.64 27.50
C GLU A 303 3.54 -3.61 26.63
N ASP A 304 3.68 -3.31 25.35
CA ASP A 304 2.61 -3.28 24.35
C ASP A 304 2.55 -4.57 23.51
N TRP A 305 3.30 -5.61 23.90
CA TRP A 305 3.37 -6.91 23.22
C TRP A 305 3.98 -6.87 21.81
N ASN A 306 4.81 -5.86 21.49
CA ASN A 306 5.58 -5.83 20.26
C ASN A 306 6.87 -6.64 20.41
N PRO A 307 7.22 -7.50 19.43
CA PRO A 307 8.45 -8.28 19.49
C PRO A 307 9.68 -7.38 19.32
N ILE A 308 10.49 -7.26 20.37
CA ILE A 308 11.82 -6.66 20.35
C ILE A 308 12.84 -7.77 20.17
N THR A 309 13.44 -7.84 18.99
CA THR A 309 14.51 -8.80 18.72
C THR A 309 15.87 -8.14 18.91
N THR A 310 16.60 -8.59 19.92
CA THR A 310 17.97 -8.17 20.23
C THR A 310 18.94 -9.18 19.63
N CYS A 311 19.88 -8.70 18.82
CA CYS A 311 20.94 -9.52 18.25
C CYS A 311 22.26 -9.11 18.91
N GLU A 312 22.81 -9.99 19.76
CA GLU A 312 24.15 -9.80 20.31
C GLU A 312 25.18 -10.21 19.23
N MET A 313 25.94 -9.23 18.74
CA MET A 313 27.04 -9.43 17.79
C MET A 313 28.36 -9.74 18.50
#